data_AF-A0A953XMC1-F1
#
_entry.id   AF-A0A953XMC1-F1
#
_cell.length_a   1.000
_cell.length_b   1.000
_cell.length_c   1.000
_cell.angle_alpha   90.00
_cell.angle_beta   90.00
_cell.angle_gamma   90.00
#
_symmetry.space_group_name_H-M   'P 1'
#
loop_
_entity.id
_entity.type
_entity.pdbx_description
1 polymer ?
#
loop_
_entity_poly.entity_id
_entity_poly.type
_entity_poly.pdbx_seq_one_letter_code
_entity_poly.pdbx_strand_id
1 'polypeptide(L)'
;MTRKLLPIALIAGLLAWTLAPAGAQEAQPKPEFNNAPVTDVLLWAQKSMGVGFIYEGDVLNNPDSKQIRKVTASHVEPQTKPEKTLLLFELLKRCGLVAFEVGGMPGPTYHLYAADGAARNAVIVRAPEELGGMYFASLAIELHSAGVQSVAPRIRNVLTPGVGSIEVFEDTHSLIVSDFSERLLAAWEIAMSADNAPDREDDLVVMDYAVRNGTAERAVAAIERLRETSETWKATINEIANVLLLSGRRDEVDRVMTRLSLLDGHEENAAFKESTQTIKLIYLTPAEAVATLRQMFESKVASGAVQIGGFERDRKVVFRGSDYDVERARAAIKAVDNKPENEKK
;
A
#
# COMPACT_ATOMS: atom_id res chain seq x y z
N MET A 1 35.65 24.97 81.23
CA MET A 1 35.72 25.71 79.94
C MET A 1 37.16 26.11 79.68
N THR A 2 37.87 25.31 78.89
CA THR A 2 39.24 25.61 78.46
C THR A 2 39.32 25.21 76.99
N ARG A 3 39.01 26.19 76.12
CA ARG A 3 39.20 26.10 74.67
C ARG A 3 40.70 26.07 74.40
N LYS A 4 41.21 24.94 73.93
CA LYS A 4 42.49 24.84 73.24
C LYS A 4 42.22 25.01 71.74
N LEU A 5 42.68 26.13 71.20
CA LEU A 5 42.89 26.38 69.77
C LEU A 5 44.36 26.12 69.47
N LEU A 6 44.66 25.27 68.47
CA LEU A 6 45.88 25.14 67.65
C LEU A 6 45.98 23.70 67.13
N PRO A 7 46.55 23.42 65.95
CA PRO A 7 46.45 24.10 64.65
C PRO A 7 45.89 23.16 63.56
N ILE A 8 45.49 23.74 62.42
CA ILE A 8 45.31 23.07 61.14
C ILE A 8 46.64 22.38 60.78
N ALA A 9 46.67 21.05 60.91
CA ALA A 9 47.76 20.22 60.40
C ALA A 9 47.46 19.88 58.95
N LEU A 10 48.13 20.62 58.08
CA LEU A 10 48.36 20.36 56.67
C LEU A 10 48.99 18.96 56.52
N ILE A 11 48.24 18.01 55.96
CA ILE A 11 48.77 16.81 55.28
C ILE A 11 47.95 16.75 53.99
N ALA A 12 48.26 17.47 52.92
CA ALA A 12 49.46 17.28 52.08
C ALA A 12 49.80 15.79 51.91
N GLY A 13 48.79 14.99 51.55
CA GLY A 13 49.00 13.69 50.93
C GLY A 13 49.65 13.93 49.56
N LEU A 14 50.95 13.65 49.51
CA LEU A 14 51.80 13.83 48.35
C LEU A 14 51.14 13.32 47.07
N LEU A 15 51.02 14.24 46.11
CA LEU A 15 51.24 13.97 44.70
C LEU A 15 52.60 13.26 44.57
N ALA A 16 52.61 11.94 44.67
CA ALA A 16 53.72 11.15 44.16
C ALA A 16 53.55 11.09 42.64
N TRP A 17 54.03 12.13 41.97
CA TRP A 17 54.53 12.03 40.61
C TRP A 17 55.70 11.04 40.63
N THR A 18 55.38 9.75 40.57
CA THR A 18 56.32 8.77 40.04
C THR A 18 56.31 8.94 38.54
N LEU A 19 57.35 9.59 38.03
CA LEU A 19 57.85 9.39 36.67
C LEU A 19 57.99 7.88 36.45
N ALA A 20 56.93 7.26 35.93
CA ALA A 20 57.03 5.94 35.34
C ALA A 20 57.89 6.07 34.07
N PRO A 21 58.82 5.13 33.84
CA PRO A 21 59.71 5.19 32.70
C PRO A 21 58.90 5.17 31.41
N ALA A 22 59.36 5.91 30.40
CA ALA A 22 58.96 5.69 29.03
C ALA A 22 59.30 4.24 28.66
N GLY A 23 58.30 3.37 28.63
CA GLY A 23 58.48 1.95 28.34
C GLY A 23 57.14 1.22 28.32
N ALA A 24 56.84 0.64 27.15
CA ALA A 24 55.61 -0.03 26.75
C ALA A 24 54.41 0.90 26.50
N GLN A 25 54.23 1.30 25.24
CA GLN A 25 52.86 1.35 24.70
C GLN A 25 52.22 0.00 25.06
N GLU A 26 51.28 -0.01 26.01
CA GLU A 26 50.36 -1.14 26.13
C GLU A 26 49.76 -1.31 24.74
N ALA A 27 50.10 -2.42 24.09
CA ALA A 27 49.53 -2.76 22.81
C ALA A 27 48.02 -2.64 22.94
N GLN A 28 47.40 -1.77 22.14
CA GLN A 28 45.95 -1.62 22.17
C GLN A 28 45.34 -3.02 22.09
N PRO A 29 44.41 -3.38 23.00
CA PRO A 29 43.89 -4.73 23.04
C PRO A 29 43.26 -5.06 21.69
N LYS A 30 43.83 -6.05 21.00
CA LYS A 30 43.31 -6.51 19.72
C LYS A 30 41.91 -7.07 19.93
N PRO A 31 40.90 -6.64 19.15
CA PRO A 31 39.56 -7.20 19.23
C PRO A 31 39.51 -8.57 18.55
N GLU A 32 40.20 -9.55 19.12
CA GLU A 32 40.09 -10.96 18.74
C GLU A 32 39.18 -11.65 19.76
N PHE A 33 37.94 -11.90 19.34
CA PHE A 33 36.93 -12.58 20.12
C PHE A 33 36.71 -13.97 19.52
N ASN A 34 37.03 -15.03 20.26
CA ASN A 34 36.76 -16.39 19.82
C ASN A 34 35.73 -17.03 20.75
N ASN A 35 34.46 -17.03 20.34
CA ASN A 35 33.34 -17.46 21.17
C ASN A 35 33.38 -16.80 22.57
N ALA A 36 33.81 -15.54 22.60
CA ALA A 36 34.04 -14.80 23.83
C ALA A 36 32.70 -14.30 24.41
N PRO A 37 32.54 -14.26 25.73
CA PRO A 37 31.37 -13.67 26.34
C PRO A 37 31.26 -12.18 25.97
N VAL A 38 30.04 -11.68 25.81
CA VAL A 38 29.79 -10.28 25.43
C VAL A 38 30.40 -9.28 26.43
N THR A 39 30.59 -9.68 27.69
CA THR A 39 31.32 -8.90 28.70
C THR A 39 32.74 -8.53 28.27
N ASP A 40 33.43 -9.41 27.53
CA ASP A 40 34.79 -9.14 27.07
C ASP A 40 34.79 -8.04 26.00
N VAL A 41 33.74 -7.98 25.18
CA VAL A 41 33.52 -6.89 24.22
C VAL A 41 33.30 -5.56 24.95
N LEU A 42 32.48 -5.57 26.01
CA LEU A 42 32.22 -4.36 26.81
C LEU A 42 33.49 -3.87 27.51
N LEU A 43 34.28 -4.78 28.09
CA LEU A 43 35.57 -4.48 28.71
C LEU A 43 36.57 -3.94 27.71
N TRP A 44 36.65 -4.53 26.51
CA TRP A 44 37.48 -4.03 25.43
C TRP A 44 37.08 -2.61 25.02
N ALA A 45 35.79 -2.35 24.85
CA ALA A 45 35.27 -1.04 24.47
C ALA A 45 35.56 0.02 25.55
N GLN A 46 35.35 -0.32 26.82
CA GLN A 46 35.66 0.54 27.95
C GLN A 46 37.14 0.93 27.98
N LYS A 47 38.05 -0.04 27.83
CA LYS A 47 39.50 0.20 27.81
C LYS A 47 39.97 0.97 26.57
N SER A 48 39.43 0.63 25.40
CA SER A 48 39.93 1.14 24.12
C SER A 48 39.34 2.49 23.71
N MET A 49 38.14 2.81 24.20
CA MET A 49 37.39 4.00 23.78
C MET A 49 36.91 4.88 24.94
N GLY A 50 37.00 4.40 26.19
CA GLY A 50 36.51 5.11 27.36
C GLY A 50 34.98 5.20 27.42
N VAL A 51 34.27 4.20 26.89
CA VAL A 51 32.79 4.16 26.90
C VAL A 51 32.26 3.45 28.14
N GLY A 52 31.13 3.91 28.68
CA GLY A 52 30.39 3.28 29.77
C GLY A 52 29.19 2.46 29.28
N PHE A 53 28.75 1.51 30.09
CA PHE A 53 27.55 0.71 29.80
C PHE A 53 26.65 0.60 31.02
N ILE A 54 25.34 0.74 30.80
CA ILE A 54 24.28 0.49 31.77
C ILE A 54 23.43 -0.64 31.21
N TYR A 55 23.06 -1.61 32.03
CA TYR A 55 22.20 -2.70 31.63
C TYR A 55 21.61 -3.42 32.85
N GLU A 56 20.46 -4.04 32.66
CA GLU A 56 19.91 -4.99 33.62
C GLU A 56 20.68 -6.32 33.56
N GLY A 57 20.90 -6.97 34.72
CA GLY A 57 21.80 -8.12 34.84
C GLY A 57 21.50 -9.29 33.89
N ASP A 58 20.22 -9.49 33.53
CA ASP A 58 19.79 -10.59 32.67
C ASP A 58 19.91 -10.29 31.17
N VAL A 59 20.09 -9.02 30.78
CA VAL A 59 20.08 -8.64 29.35
C VAL A 59 21.22 -9.28 28.57
N LEU A 60 22.36 -9.49 29.25
CA LEU A 60 23.56 -10.09 28.66
C LEU A 60 23.41 -11.60 28.44
N ASN A 61 22.39 -12.23 29.03
CA ASN A 61 22.11 -13.64 28.85
C ASN A 61 21.24 -13.87 27.62
N ASN A 62 21.44 -15.00 26.96
CA ASN A 62 20.55 -15.48 25.93
C ASN A 62 19.23 -15.93 26.59
N PRO A 63 18.06 -15.52 26.05
CA PRO A 63 16.76 -15.80 26.67
C PRO A 63 16.47 -17.30 26.76
N ASP A 64 16.94 -18.08 25.79
CA ASP A 64 16.67 -19.52 25.65
C ASP A 64 17.63 -20.34 26.51
N SER A 65 18.94 -20.09 26.38
CA SER A 65 19.96 -20.92 27.06
C SER A 65 20.28 -20.45 28.47
N LYS A 66 19.86 -19.23 28.86
CA LYS A 66 20.24 -18.54 30.10
C LYS A 66 21.76 -18.38 30.29
N GLN A 67 22.56 -18.68 29.27
CA GLN A 67 24.00 -18.47 29.28
C GLN A 67 24.32 -17.08 28.73
N ILE A 68 25.45 -16.53 29.15
CA ILE A 68 25.95 -15.28 28.61
C ILE A 68 26.06 -15.34 27.08
N ARG A 69 25.61 -14.29 26.40
CA ARG A 69 25.73 -14.15 24.95
C ARG A 69 27.21 -14.19 24.57
N LYS A 70 27.52 -14.87 23.48
CA LYS A 70 28.88 -15.03 22.98
C LYS A 70 29.01 -14.45 21.58
N VAL A 71 30.20 -13.98 21.25
CA VAL A 71 30.52 -13.45 19.93
C VAL A 71 31.86 -13.97 19.44
N THR A 72 31.96 -14.09 18.13
CA THR A 72 33.21 -14.38 17.44
C THR A 72 33.51 -13.27 16.45
N ALA A 73 34.69 -12.70 16.53
CA ALA A 73 35.27 -11.81 15.55
C ALA A 73 36.79 -12.00 15.51
N SER A 74 37.31 -12.23 14.33
CA SER A 74 38.73 -12.43 14.06
C SER A 74 39.16 -11.54 12.90
N HIS A 75 40.44 -11.19 12.86
CA HIS A 75 41.05 -10.43 11.76
C HIS A 75 40.48 -9.00 11.54
N VAL A 76 39.95 -8.37 12.60
CA VAL A 76 39.49 -6.97 12.55
C VAL A 76 40.49 -6.09 13.31
N GLU A 77 41.02 -5.05 12.65
CA GLU A 77 42.02 -4.14 13.24
C GLU A 77 41.55 -2.68 13.16
N PRO A 78 40.53 -2.27 13.94
CA PRO A 78 40.02 -0.91 13.90
C PRO A 78 41.04 0.07 14.49
N GLN A 79 41.46 1.05 13.70
CA GLN A 79 42.51 2.00 14.05
C GLN A 79 41.92 3.22 14.79
N THR A 80 40.80 3.72 14.29
CA THR A 80 40.21 4.97 14.76
C THR A 80 39.07 4.74 15.76
N LYS A 81 38.75 5.74 16.59
CA LYS A 81 37.61 5.64 17.53
C LYS A 81 36.27 5.38 16.82
N PRO A 82 35.96 6.02 15.66
CA PRO A 82 34.76 5.69 14.88
C PRO A 82 34.72 4.23 14.43
N GLU A 83 35.82 3.68 13.89
CA GLU A 83 35.89 2.26 13.48
C GLU A 83 35.65 1.32 14.66
N LYS A 84 36.23 1.62 15.82
CA LYS A 84 36.01 0.84 17.05
C LYS A 84 34.57 0.91 17.53
N THR A 85 33.93 2.07 17.39
CA THR A 85 32.51 2.28 17.76
C THR A 85 31.59 1.51 16.82
N LEU A 86 31.88 1.55 15.52
CA LEU A 86 31.17 0.75 14.52
C LEU A 86 31.29 -0.75 14.81
N LEU A 87 32.51 -1.22 15.09
CA LEU A 87 32.75 -2.62 15.46
C LEU A 87 31.98 -3.01 16.73
N LEU A 88 31.99 -2.17 17.77
CA LEU A 88 31.22 -2.42 18.98
C LEU A 88 29.73 -2.64 18.67
N PHE A 89 29.11 -1.75 17.91
CA PHE A 89 27.68 -1.85 17.59
C PHE A 89 27.36 -3.09 16.74
N GLU A 90 28.22 -3.43 15.77
CA GLU A 90 28.06 -4.66 14.99
C GLU A 90 28.17 -5.93 15.87
N LEU A 91 29.09 -5.96 16.83
CA LEU A 91 29.22 -7.07 17.78
C LEU A 91 28.00 -7.18 18.70
N LEU A 92 27.49 -6.05 19.21
CA LEU A 92 26.28 -6.01 20.03
C LEU A 92 25.05 -6.46 19.25
N LYS A 93 24.90 -6.00 18.01
CA LYS A 93 23.85 -6.45 17.08
C LYS A 93 23.86 -7.95 16.87
N ARG A 94 25.04 -8.56 16.65
CA ARG A 94 25.18 -10.03 16.56
C ARG A 94 24.83 -10.77 17.84
N CYS A 95 25.02 -10.12 18.98
CA CYS A 95 24.55 -10.62 20.26
C CYS A 95 23.05 -10.39 20.49
N GLY A 96 22.32 -9.73 19.59
CA GLY A 96 20.91 -9.39 19.79
C GLY A 96 20.71 -8.29 20.84
N LEU A 97 21.67 -7.38 20.95
CA LEU A 97 21.64 -6.24 21.88
C LEU A 97 21.64 -4.93 21.10
N VAL A 98 20.91 -3.94 21.64
CA VAL A 98 20.82 -2.59 21.08
C VAL A 98 21.34 -1.61 22.12
N ALA A 99 22.21 -0.70 21.68
CA ALA A 99 22.81 0.34 22.53
C ALA A 99 22.16 1.69 22.25
N PHE A 100 21.61 2.33 23.29
CA PHE A 100 21.10 3.71 23.23
C PHE A 100 22.02 4.61 24.03
N GLU A 101 22.45 5.73 23.45
CA GLU A 101 23.28 6.69 24.17
C GLU A 101 22.47 7.38 25.29
N VAL A 102 23.06 7.44 26.48
CA VAL A 102 22.48 8.09 27.66
C VAL A 102 23.14 9.46 27.84
N GLY A 103 22.35 10.51 27.61
CA GLY A 103 22.78 11.88 27.85
C GLY A 103 22.99 12.18 29.34
N GLY A 104 23.86 13.15 29.63
CA GLY A 104 24.06 13.67 31.00
C GLY A 104 25.11 12.93 31.84
N MET A 105 25.77 11.91 31.29
CA MET A 105 26.87 11.19 31.95
C MET A 105 28.26 11.70 31.48
N PRO A 106 29.32 11.57 32.30
CA PRO A 106 30.67 11.92 31.89
C PRO A 106 31.17 10.97 30.79
N GLY A 107 31.23 11.47 29.55
CA GLY A 107 31.65 10.70 28.38
C GLY A 107 30.54 9.80 27.79
N PRO A 108 30.83 9.13 26.66
CA PRO A 108 29.85 8.31 25.95
C PRO A 108 29.44 7.10 26.80
N THR A 109 28.17 7.05 27.19
CA THR A 109 27.59 5.96 27.99
C THR A 109 26.38 5.39 27.27
N TYR A 110 26.28 4.07 27.17
CA TYR A 110 25.18 3.40 26.47
C TYR A 110 24.35 2.53 27.41
N HIS A 111 23.02 2.62 27.31
CA HIS A 111 22.12 1.64 27.89
C HIS A 111 21.92 0.49 26.89
N LEU A 112 22.20 -0.75 27.30
CA LEU A 112 21.97 -1.94 26.49
C LEU A 112 20.60 -2.53 26.78
N TYR A 113 19.83 -2.77 25.71
CA TYR A 113 18.55 -3.46 25.77
C TYR A 113 18.55 -4.71 24.88
N ALA A 114 17.75 -5.70 25.26
CA ALA A 114 17.32 -6.78 24.38
C ALA A 114 16.10 -6.32 23.55
N ALA A 115 15.72 -7.11 22.53
CA ALA A 115 14.67 -6.81 21.55
C ALA A 115 13.46 -6.04 22.08
N ASP A 116 12.69 -6.62 23.01
CA ASP A 116 11.46 -6.02 23.54
C ASP A 116 11.72 -4.70 24.28
N GLY A 117 12.84 -4.63 25.00
CA GLY A 117 13.26 -3.40 25.69
C GLY A 117 13.70 -2.32 24.70
N ALA A 118 14.38 -2.71 23.63
CA ALA A 118 14.83 -1.78 22.59
C ALA A 118 13.65 -1.20 21.82
N ALA A 119 12.68 -2.04 21.42
CA ALA A 119 11.47 -1.59 20.73
C ALA A 119 10.66 -0.58 21.55
N ARG A 120 10.55 -0.76 22.88
CA ARG A 120 9.83 0.16 23.77
C ARG A 120 10.52 1.51 23.98
N ASN A 121 11.84 1.57 23.83
CA ASN A 121 12.64 2.78 23.98
C ASN A 121 12.99 3.45 22.65
N ALA A 122 12.63 2.81 21.53
CA ALA A 122 12.90 3.33 20.21
C ALA A 122 12.03 4.57 19.91
N VAL A 123 12.64 5.53 19.23
CA VAL A 123 11.91 6.69 18.71
C VAL A 123 11.03 6.21 17.56
N ILE A 124 9.74 6.56 17.62
CA ILE A 124 8.80 6.28 16.53
C ILE A 124 8.85 7.43 15.53
N VAL A 125 9.26 7.13 14.30
CA VAL A 125 9.25 8.03 13.16
C VAL A 125 8.15 7.65 12.18
N ARG A 126 7.70 8.59 11.35
CA ARG A 126 6.62 8.38 10.37
C ARG A 126 7.11 8.30 8.94
N ALA A 127 8.29 8.85 8.67
CA ALA A 127 8.88 8.86 7.34
C ALA A 127 10.29 8.25 7.35
N PRO A 128 10.69 7.51 6.29
CA PRO A 128 12.02 6.90 6.21
C PRO A 128 13.16 7.93 6.23
N GLU A 129 12.91 9.17 5.80
CA GLU A 129 13.89 10.26 5.83
C GLU A 129 14.27 10.67 7.25
N GLU A 130 13.37 10.50 8.22
CA GLU A 130 13.60 10.80 9.63
C GLU A 130 14.55 9.79 10.30
N LEU A 131 14.82 8.64 9.65
CA LEU A 131 15.81 7.67 10.13
C LEU A 131 17.25 8.18 10.02
N GLY A 132 17.47 9.34 9.37
CA GLY A 132 18.78 9.95 9.23
C GLY A 132 19.52 10.10 10.56
N GLY A 133 20.65 9.42 10.71
CA GLY A 133 21.47 9.46 11.93
C GLY A 133 20.98 8.54 13.06
N MET A 134 19.88 7.81 12.87
CA MET A 134 19.38 6.83 13.84
C MET A 134 19.99 5.46 13.55
N TYR A 135 20.52 4.83 14.60
CA TYR A 135 21.02 3.45 14.52
C TYR A 135 19.89 2.42 14.66
N PHE A 136 18.97 2.67 15.60
CA PHE A 136 17.81 1.84 15.89
C PHE A 136 16.59 2.75 16.14
N ALA A 137 15.44 2.40 15.57
CA ALA A 137 14.23 3.19 15.66
C ALA A 137 12.98 2.31 15.47
N SER A 138 11.82 2.94 15.53
CA SER A 138 10.55 2.36 15.09
C SER A 138 10.02 3.18 13.94
N LEU A 139 9.62 2.54 12.84
CA LEU A 139 8.97 3.17 11.71
C LEU A 139 7.48 2.80 11.71
N ALA A 140 6.63 3.83 11.79
CA ALA A 140 5.20 3.69 11.58
C ALA A 140 4.90 3.75 10.07
N ILE A 141 4.31 2.70 9.53
CA ILE A 141 3.96 2.55 8.13
C ILE A 141 2.45 2.43 8.02
N GLU A 142 1.82 3.38 7.33
CA GLU A 142 0.40 3.33 6.98
C GLU A 142 0.25 2.71 5.59
N LEU A 143 -0.72 1.80 5.43
CA LEU A 143 -1.06 1.17 4.16
C LEU A 143 -2.45 1.64 3.74
N HIS A 144 -2.63 1.99 2.46
CA HIS A 144 -3.89 2.46 1.92
C HIS A 144 -4.62 1.39 1.10
N SER A 145 -3.87 0.54 0.39
CA SER A 145 -4.40 -0.42 -0.58
C SER A 145 -4.13 -1.86 -0.13
N ALA A 146 -2.94 -2.12 0.43
CA ALA A 146 -2.56 -3.45 0.85
C ALA A 146 -3.10 -3.77 2.26
N GLY A 147 -3.60 -4.99 2.44
CA GLY A 147 -3.98 -5.48 3.76
C GLY A 147 -2.74 -5.70 4.65
N VAL A 148 -2.73 -5.13 5.86
CA VAL A 148 -1.62 -5.28 6.82
C VAL A 148 -1.25 -6.74 7.11
N GLN A 149 -2.21 -7.65 7.06
CA GLN A 149 -2.01 -9.09 7.28
C GLN A 149 -1.23 -9.79 6.16
N SER A 150 -1.27 -9.28 4.93
CA SER A 150 -0.48 -9.84 3.82
C SER A 150 0.95 -9.27 3.80
N VAL A 151 1.13 -8.03 4.25
CA VAL A 151 2.42 -7.33 4.25
C VAL A 151 3.28 -7.73 5.44
N ALA A 152 2.71 -7.84 6.65
CA ALA A 152 3.46 -8.11 7.86
C ALA A 152 4.35 -9.38 7.80
N PRO A 153 3.90 -10.54 7.25
CA PRO A 153 4.76 -11.71 7.10
C PRO A 153 5.96 -11.49 6.18
N ARG A 154 5.81 -10.68 5.13
CA ARG A 154 6.91 -10.35 4.19
C ARG A 154 7.97 -9.51 4.88
N ILE A 155 7.55 -8.53 5.69
CA ILE A 155 8.46 -7.71 6.49
C ILE A 155 9.19 -8.55 7.52
N ARG A 156 8.52 -9.45 8.24
CA ARG A 156 9.16 -10.32 9.25
C ARG A 156 10.38 -11.09 8.71
N ASN A 157 10.37 -11.47 7.44
CA ASN A 157 11.47 -12.21 6.82
C ASN A 157 12.75 -11.38 6.61
N VAL A 158 12.66 -10.04 6.64
CA VAL A 158 13.83 -9.16 6.44
C VAL A 158 14.33 -8.51 7.73
N LEU A 159 13.59 -8.64 8.83
CA LEU A 159 13.96 -8.11 10.14
C LEU A 159 15.17 -8.83 10.73
N THR A 160 15.89 -8.15 11.60
CA THR A 160 17.05 -8.70 12.31
C THR A 160 16.60 -9.81 13.27
N PRO A 161 17.12 -11.05 13.13
CA PRO A 161 16.71 -12.16 13.97
C PRO A 161 16.90 -11.87 15.47
N GLY A 162 15.84 -12.06 16.25
CA GLY A 162 15.89 -11.89 17.71
C GLY A 162 16.05 -10.45 18.18
N VAL A 163 15.89 -9.46 17.29
CA VAL A 163 15.91 -8.03 17.62
C VAL A 163 14.70 -7.32 17.01
N GLY A 164 14.50 -7.48 15.70
CA GLY A 164 13.44 -6.78 14.99
C GLY A 164 12.05 -7.23 15.42
N SER A 165 11.15 -6.28 15.60
CA SER A 165 9.76 -6.52 15.98
C SER A 165 8.79 -5.82 15.04
N ILE A 166 7.55 -6.34 14.97
CA ILE A 166 6.47 -5.75 14.19
C ILE A 166 5.16 -5.84 14.98
N GLU A 167 4.52 -4.69 15.16
CA GLU A 167 3.17 -4.58 15.70
C GLU A 167 2.21 -4.24 14.55
N VAL A 168 1.07 -4.93 14.51
CA VAL A 168 0.08 -4.82 13.45
C VAL A 168 -1.20 -4.21 14.01
N PHE A 169 -1.64 -3.12 13.41
CA PHE A 169 -2.87 -2.41 13.76
C PHE A 169 -3.85 -2.52 12.59
N GLU A 170 -4.76 -3.48 12.67
CA GLU A 170 -5.74 -3.75 11.60
C GLU A 170 -6.70 -2.57 11.40
N ASP A 171 -7.24 -2.03 12.49
CA ASP A 171 -8.26 -0.97 12.45
C ASP A 171 -7.77 0.32 11.77
N THR A 172 -6.48 0.62 11.90
CA THR A 172 -5.85 1.82 11.31
C THR A 172 -5.03 1.48 10.06
N HIS A 173 -5.05 0.23 9.60
CA HIS A 173 -4.21 -0.25 8.50
C HIS A 173 -2.73 0.16 8.66
N SER A 174 -2.20 0.09 9.88
CA SER A 174 -0.84 0.54 10.19
C SER A 174 0.05 -0.59 10.71
N LEU A 175 1.34 -0.48 10.46
CA LEU A 175 2.39 -1.35 10.97
C LEU A 175 3.40 -0.49 11.74
N ILE A 176 3.78 -0.90 12.95
CA ILE A 176 4.93 -0.31 13.65
C ILE A 176 6.05 -1.33 13.64
N VAL A 177 7.11 -1.03 12.90
CA VAL A 177 8.28 -1.92 12.76
C VAL A 177 9.42 -1.34 13.56
N SER A 178 10.02 -2.11 14.47
CA SER A 178 11.18 -1.66 15.26
C SER A 178 12.40 -2.49 14.92
N ASP A 179 13.47 -1.87 14.43
CA ASP A 179 14.71 -2.53 14.02
C ASP A 179 15.84 -1.50 13.80
N PHE A 180 17.00 -1.97 13.35
CA PHE A 180 18.07 -1.13 12.83
C PHE A 180 17.61 -0.39 11.56
N SER A 181 18.08 0.85 11.37
CA SER A 181 17.63 1.73 10.28
C SER A 181 17.73 1.11 8.89
N GLU A 182 18.78 0.34 8.60
CA GLU A 182 18.92 -0.42 7.34
C GLU A 182 17.75 -1.39 7.08
N ARG A 183 17.23 -2.03 8.14
CA ARG A 183 16.14 -3.02 8.04
C ARG A 183 14.79 -2.34 8.00
N LEU A 184 14.65 -1.19 8.65
CA LEU A 184 13.46 -0.36 8.54
C LEU A 184 13.25 0.17 7.11
N LEU A 185 14.33 0.57 6.43
CA LEU A 185 14.26 0.96 5.01
C LEU A 185 13.79 -0.22 4.13
N ALA A 186 14.36 -1.41 4.32
CA ALA A 186 13.92 -2.60 3.59
C ALA A 186 12.45 -2.97 3.90
N ALA A 187 12.02 -2.84 5.17
CA ALA A 187 10.64 -3.07 5.57
C ALA A 187 9.69 -2.06 4.90
N TRP A 188 10.09 -0.78 4.83
CA TRP A 188 9.35 0.28 4.16
C TRP A 188 9.22 0.02 2.65
N GLU A 189 10.29 -0.36 1.97
CA GLU A 189 10.26 -0.71 0.54
C GLU A 189 9.30 -1.88 0.26
N ILE A 190 9.29 -2.91 1.12
CA ILE A 190 8.36 -4.03 1.01
C ILE A 190 6.92 -3.57 1.20
N ALA A 191 6.67 -2.70 2.18
CA ALA A 191 5.35 -2.14 2.42
C ALA A 191 4.87 -1.30 1.24
N MET A 192 5.69 -0.34 0.77
CA MET A 192 5.34 0.55 -0.33
C MET A 192 5.20 -0.18 -1.67
N SER A 193 5.98 -1.23 -1.92
CA SER A 193 5.80 -2.06 -3.12
C SER A 193 4.52 -2.88 -3.09
N ALA A 194 4.04 -3.25 -1.90
CA ALA A 194 2.75 -3.90 -1.75
C ALA A 194 1.59 -2.89 -1.85
N ASP A 195 1.76 -1.70 -1.29
CA ASP A 195 0.73 -0.68 -1.22
C ASP A 195 0.54 0.09 -2.53
N ASN A 196 1.64 0.31 -3.25
CA ASN A 196 1.68 0.90 -4.58
C ASN A 196 1.86 -0.18 -5.65
N ALA A 197 1.30 -1.38 -5.44
CA ALA A 197 1.32 -2.40 -6.47
C ALA A 197 0.72 -1.80 -7.77
N PRO A 198 1.38 -1.98 -8.93
CA PRO A 198 0.87 -1.43 -10.18
C PRO A 198 -0.57 -1.89 -10.38
N ASP A 199 -1.44 -0.92 -10.69
CA ASP A 199 -2.86 -1.11 -10.97
C ASP A 199 -3.07 -2.41 -11.75
N ARG A 200 -3.68 -3.40 -11.10
CA ARG A 200 -3.88 -4.70 -11.74
C ARG A 200 -5.12 -4.61 -12.61
N GLU A 201 -5.08 -5.31 -13.73
CA GLU A 201 -6.22 -5.40 -14.66
C GLU A 201 -7.48 -5.92 -13.96
N ASP A 202 -7.35 -6.76 -12.93
CA ASP A 202 -8.44 -7.33 -12.16
C ASP A 202 -8.94 -6.47 -10.97
N ASP A 203 -8.32 -5.32 -10.70
CA ASP A 203 -8.72 -4.45 -9.59
C ASP A 203 -10.14 -3.91 -9.79
N LEU A 204 -10.94 -3.89 -8.73
CA LEU A 204 -12.27 -3.28 -8.77
C LEU A 204 -12.14 -1.75 -8.66
N VAL A 205 -12.54 -1.04 -9.71
CA VAL A 205 -12.46 0.42 -9.80
C VAL A 205 -13.83 1.04 -9.98
N VAL A 206 -13.94 2.31 -9.63
CA VAL A 206 -15.07 3.18 -9.97
C VAL A 206 -14.53 4.38 -10.73
N MET A 207 -15.05 4.65 -11.92
CA MET A 207 -14.65 5.79 -12.76
C MET A 207 -15.88 6.57 -13.20
N ASP A 208 -15.75 7.89 -13.27
CA ASP A 208 -16.77 8.77 -13.80
C ASP A 208 -16.55 9.09 -15.28
N TYR A 209 -17.64 9.24 -16.03
CA TYR A 209 -17.65 9.65 -17.42
C TYR A 209 -18.67 10.77 -17.63
N ALA A 210 -18.17 11.96 -17.94
CA ALA A 210 -19.01 13.10 -18.29
C ALA A 210 -19.45 13.01 -19.75
N VAL A 211 -20.75 12.81 -19.98
CA VAL A 211 -21.31 12.69 -21.34
C VAL A 211 -21.42 14.06 -21.98
N ARG A 212 -20.82 14.20 -23.17
CA ARG A 212 -20.80 15.44 -23.95
C ARG A 212 -21.97 15.50 -24.92
N ASN A 213 -22.31 14.38 -25.56
CA ASN A 213 -23.29 14.29 -26.63
C ASN A 213 -24.47 13.38 -26.23
N GLY A 214 -25.61 14.01 -25.93
CA GLY A 214 -26.82 13.32 -25.48
C GLY A 214 -26.93 13.21 -23.97
N THR A 215 -27.75 12.27 -23.49
CA THR A 215 -27.99 12.06 -22.06
C THR A 215 -27.22 10.86 -21.53
N ALA A 216 -26.80 10.93 -20.26
CA ALA A 216 -26.12 9.82 -19.58
C ALA A 216 -26.93 8.51 -19.63
N GLU A 217 -28.26 8.59 -19.52
CA GLU A 217 -29.17 7.45 -19.68
C GLU A 217 -29.03 6.77 -21.05
N ARG A 218 -28.91 7.57 -22.13
CA ARG A 218 -28.72 7.03 -23.49
C ARG A 218 -27.36 6.39 -23.65
N ALA A 219 -26.32 7.02 -23.09
CA ALA A 219 -24.97 6.48 -23.13
C ALA A 219 -24.91 5.13 -22.40
N VAL A 220 -25.52 4.99 -21.22
CA VAL A 220 -25.67 3.69 -20.51
C VAL A 220 -26.38 2.68 -21.40
N ALA A 221 -27.54 3.04 -21.95
CA ALA A 221 -28.30 2.11 -22.79
C ALA A 221 -27.52 1.68 -24.05
N ALA A 222 -26.63 2.53 -24.59
CA ALA A 222 -25.79 2.19 -25.72
C ALA A 222 -24.68 1.20 -25.35
N ILE A 223 -23.96 1.43 -24.24
CA ILE A 223 -22.89 0.51 -23.79
C ILE A 223 -23.42 -0.83 -23.31
N GLU A 224 -24.61 -0.86 -22.69
CA GLU A 224 -25.27 -2.10 -22.29
C GLU A 224 -25.60 -3.00 -23.49
N ARG A 225 -25.93 -2.40 -24.65
CA ARG A 225 -26.16 -3.16 -25.90
C ARG A 225 -24.89 -3.73 -26.50
N LEU A 226 -23.75 -3.11 -26.22
CA LEU A 226 -22.43 -3.54 -26.67
C LEU A 226 -21.71 -4.40 -25.62
N ARG A 227 -22.39 -4.76 -24.52
CA ARG A 227 -21.83 -5.58 -23.45
C ARG A 227 -21.47 -6.96 -23.99
N GLU A 228 -20.24 -7.38 -23.74
CA GLU A 228 -19.78 -8.74 -24.06
C GLU A 228 -20.23 -9.71 -22.96
N THR A 229 -20.50 -10.98 -23.31
CA THR A 229 -21.07 -11.98 -22.38
C THR A 229 -20.24 -12.20 -21.10
N SER A 230 -18.93 -11.93 -21.15
CA SER A 230 -18.02 -12.09 -20.01
C SER A 230 -17.90 -10.85 -19.11
N GLU A 231 -18.51 -9.73 -19.47
CA GLU A 231 -18.36 -8.46 -18.75
C GLU A 231 -19.31 -8.34 -17.55
N THR A 232 -18.78 -7.90 -16.41
CA THR A 232 -19.49 -7.83 -15.12
C THR A 232 -19.64 -6.42 -14.56
N TRP A 233 -19.14 -5.40 -15.26
CA TRP A 233 -19.29 -3.99 -14.90
C TRP A 233 -20.75 -3.55 -14.72
N LYS A 234 -20.93 -2.49 -13.90
CA LYS A 234 -22.19 -1.81 -13.61
C LYS A 234 -22.06 -0.32 -13.88
N ALA A 235 -23.17 0.31 -14.29
CA ALA A 235 -23.26 1.75 -14.48
C ALA A 235 -24.34 2.35 -13.56
N THR A 236 -24.06 3.51 -12.97
CA THR A 236 -25.03 4.34 -12.23
C THR A 236 -25.06 5.72 -12.87
N ILE A 237 -26.25 6.30 -13.03
CA ILE A 237 -26.44 7.58 -13.72
C ILE A 237 -26.65 8.69 -12.70
N ASN A 238 -25.95 9.81 -12.88
CA ASN A 238 -26.30 11.09 -12.27
C ASN A 238 -26.90 11.99 -13.36
N GLU A 239 -28.22 12.05 -13.42
CA GLU A 239 -28.96 12.80 -14.43
C GLU A 239 -28.71 14.31 -14.31
N ILE A 240 -28.56 14.84 -13.09
CA ILE A 240 -28.39 16.27 -12.83
C ILE A 240 -27.05 16.75 -13.38
N ALA A 241 -25.99 15.95 -13.21
CA ALA A 241 -24.64 16.26 -13.69
C ALA A 241 -24.37 15.77 -15.12
N ASN A 242 -25.28 14.97 -15.70
CA ASN A 242 -25.07 14.23 -16.95
C ASN A 242 -23.80 13.35 -16.93
N VAL A 243 -23.57 12.66 -15.81
CA VAL A 243 -22.39 11.82 -15.56
C VAL A 243 -22.80 10.36 -15.39
N LEU A 244 -22.00 9.44 -15.91
CA LEU A 244 -22.07 8.01 -15.59
C LEU A 244 -20.98 7.67 -14.57
N LEU A 245 -21.32 6.86 -13.58
CA LEU A 245 -20.37 6.18 -12.71
C LEU A 245 -20.30 4.71 -13.13
N LEU A 246 -19.15 4.27 -13.60
CA LEU A 246 -18.87 2.89 -13.96
C LEU A 246 -18.11 2.21 -12.85
N SER A 247 -18.55 1.02 -12.44
CA SER A 247 -17.87 0.21 -11.43
C SER A 247 -17.67 -1.21 -11.93
N GLY A 248 -16.48 -1.77 -11.75
CA GLY A 248 -16.16 -3.13 -12.21
C GLY A 248 -14.65 -3.39 -12.17
N ARG A 249 -14.21 -4.47 -12.79
CA ARG A 249 -12.77 -4.70 -13.00
C ARG A 249 -12.16 -3.60 -13.86
N ARG A 250 -10.93 -3.20 -13.59
CA ARG A 250 -10.25 -2.11 -14.30
C ARG A 250 -10.18 -2.35 -15.80
N ASP A 251 -9.77 -3.54 -16.21
CA ASP A 251 -9.68 -3.88 -17.64
C ASP A 251 -11.04 -3.79 -18.35
N GLU A 252 -12.12 -4.18 -17.67
CA GLU A 252 -13.47 -4.03 -18.18
C GLU A 252 -13.89 -2.56 -18.23
N VAL A 253 -13.69 -1.81 -17.13
CA VAL A 253 -14.06 -0.39 -17.04
C VAL A 253 -13.33 0.43 -18.08
N ASP A 254 -12.03 0.20 -18.31
CA ASP A 254 -11.25 0.90 -19.34
C ASP A 254 -11.75 0.60 -20.76
N ARG A 255 -12.15 -0.65 -21.05
CA ARG A 255 -12.79 -1.01 -22.32
C ARG A 255 -14.14 -0.33 -22.48
N VAL A 256 -14.95 -0.24 -21.43
CA VAL A 256 -16.23 0.49 -21.44
C VAL A 256 -16.00 1.99 -21.65
N MET A 257 -15.04 2.59 -20.95
CA MET A 257 -14.67 4.00 -21.08
C MET A 257 -14.20 4.34 -22.50
N THR A 258 -13.40 3.46 -23.10
CA THR A 258 -12.96 3.61 -24.49
C THR A 258 -14.14 3.53 -25.46
N ARG A 259 -15.04 2.55 -25.28
CA ARG A 259 -16.29 2.44 -26.06
C ARG A 259 -17.15 3.70 -25.91
N LEU A 260 -17.32 4.21 -24.69
CA LEU A 260 -18.04 5.45 -24.41
C LEU A 260 -17.41 6.63 -25.12
N SER A 261 -16.09 6.80 -25.04
CA SER A 261 -15.39 7.91 -25.70
C SER A 261 -15.54 7.88 -27.22
N LEU A 262 -15.53 6.70 -27.84
CA LEU A 262 -15.75 6.56 -29.28
C LEU A 262 -17.20 6.86 -29.66
N LEU A 263 -18.14 6.41 -28.83
CA LEU A 263 -19.58 6.64 -29.00
C LEU A 263 -19.92 8.13 -28.86
N ASP A 264 -19.45 8.77 -27.79
CA ASP A 264 -19.68 10.18 -27.47
C ASP A 264 -18.86 11.12 -28.38
N GLY A 265 -17.78 10.64 -28.99
CA GLY A 265 -16.93 11.43 -29.88
C GLY A 265 -17.51 11.71 -31.28
N HIS A 266 -18.62 11.07 -31.65
CA HIS A 266 -19.22 11.19 -32.98
C HIS A 266 -20.70 11.56 -32.90
N GLU A 267 -21.04 12.86 -33.03
CA GLU A 267 -22.43 13.36 -33.07
C GLU A 267 -23.30 12.64 -34.12
N GLU A 268 -22.71 12.16 -35.22
CA GLU A 268 -23.40 11.50 -36.32
C GLU A 268 -23.54 9.97 -36.17
N ASN A 269 -23.08 9.38 -35.07
CA ASN A 269 -23.12 7.93 -34.91
C ASN A 269 -24.59 7.42 -34.89
N ALA A 270 -24.89 6.46 -35.76
CA ALA A 270 -26.24 5.91 -35.97
C ALA A 270 -26.87 5.29 -34.71
N ALA A 271 -26.06 4.97 -33.70
CA ALA A 271 -26.53 4.56 -32.37
C ALA A 271 -27.21 5.70 -31.59
N PHE A 272 -26.89 6.97 -31.90
CA PHE A 272 -27.41 8.19 -31.25
C PHE A 272 -28.34 9.02 -32.13
N LYS A 273 -28.27 8.87 -33.45
CA LYS A 273 -29.18 9.58 -34.36
C LYS A 273 -30.59 9.01 -34.21
N GLU A 274 -31.43 9.75 -33.49
CA GLU A 274 -32.86 9.46 -33.45
C GLU A 274 -33.49 9.80 -34.79
N SER A 275 -34.07 8.80 -35.44
CA SER A 275 -34.97 9.04 -36.54
C SER A 275 -36.38 8.61 -36.17
N THR A 276 -37.34 9.45 -36.52
CA THR A 276 -38.75 9.07 -36.53
C THR A 276 -39.05 8.62 -37.94
N GLN A 277 -39.32 7.33 -38.10
CA GLN A 277 -39.62 6.75 -39.40
C GLN A 277 -41.02 6.16 -39.43
N THR A 278 -41.62 6.25 -40.61
CA THR A 278 -42.93 5.69 -40.89
C THR A 278 -42.75 4.43 -41.73
N ILE A 279 -43.22 3.30 -41.23
CA ILE A 279 -43.20 2.01 -41.91
C ILE A 279 -44.63 1.76 -42.44
N LYS A 280 -44.78 1.66 -43.76
CA LYS A 280 -46.07 1.34 -44.40
C LYS A 280 -46.33 -0.16 -44.31
N LEU A 281 -47.58 -0.54 -44.02
CA LEU A 281 -48.02 -1.93 -43.97
C LEU A 281 -48.84 -2.26 -45.21
N ILE A 282 -48.70 -3.49 -45.72
CA ILE A 282 -49.38 -3.97 -46.91
C ILE A 282 -50.52 -4.93 -46.53
N TYR A 283 -50.23 -5.91 -45.68
CA TYR A 283 -51.15 -6.99 -45.30
C TYR A 283 -51.50 -6.98 -43.80
N LEU A 284 -50.56 -6.62 -42.94
CA LEU A 284 -50.73 -6.57 -41.49
C LEU A 284 -51.59 -5.38 -41.03
N THR A 285 -52.30 -5.52 -39.90
CA THR A 285 -52.96 -4.37 -39.27
C THR A 285 -51.96 -3.56 -38.43
N PRO A 286 -52.13 -2.22 -38.30
CA PRO A 286 -51.27 -1.41 -37.43
C PRO A 286 -51.26 -1.87 -35.98
N ALA A 287 -52.38 -2.34 -35.43
CA ALA A 287 -52.45 -2.92 -34.09
C ALA A 287 -51.52 -4.14 -33.92
N GLU A 288 -51.54 -5.09 -34.86
CA GLU A 288 -50.69 -6.29 -34.83
C GLU A 288 -49.20 -5.93 -34.98
N ALA A 289 -48.90 -4.95 -35.84
CA ALA A 289 -47.55 -4.48 -36.10
C ALA A 289 -46.94 -3.80 -34.86
N VAL A 290 -47.74 -2.98 -34.17
CA VAL A 290 -47.36 -2.34 -32.91
C VAL A 290 -47.14 -3.38 -31.82
N ALA A 291 -48.03 -4.38 -31.69
CA ALA A 291 -47.87 -5.44 -30.68
C ALA A 291 -46.57 -6.22 -30.90
N THR A 292 -46.29 -6.62 -32.14
CA THR A 292 -45.06 -7.34 -32.52
C THR A 292 -43.81 -6.52 -32.18
N LEU A 293 -43.79 -5.25 -32.57
CA LEU A 293 -42.63 -4.40 -32.31
C LEU A 293 -42.47 -4.07 -30.82
N ARG A 294 -43.57 -3.89 -30.06
CA ARG A 294 -43.49 -3.68 -28.60
C ARG A 294 -42.92 -4.89 -27.88
N GLN A 295 -43.28 -6.10 -28.31
CA GLN A 295 -42.71 -7.32 -27.76
C GLN A 295 -41.21 -7.44 -28.08
N MET A 296 -40.81 -7.14 -29.32
CA MET A 296 -39.41 -7.18 -29.74
C MET A 296 -38.51 -6.16 -29.02
N PHE A 297 -39.07 -5.00 -28.66
CA PHE A 297 -38.36 -3.88 -28.05
C PHE A 297 -38.79 -3.61 -26.60
N GLU A 298 -39.34 -4.59 -25.89
CA GLU A 298 -39.99 -4.43 -24.58
C GLU A 298 -39.14 -3.62 -23.58
N SER A 299 -37.87 -4.01 -23.39
CA SER A 299 -36.95 -3.31 -22.48
C SER A 299 -36.63 -1.88 -22.92
N LYS A 300 -36.59 -1.61 -24.24
CA LYS A 300 -36.30 -0.27 -24.79
C LYS A 300 -37.53 0.64 -24.79
N VAL A 301 -38.74 0.08 -24.86
CA VAL A 301 -39.98 0.82 -24.69
C VAL A 301 -40.15 1.19 -23.21
N ALA A 302 -39.84 0.27 -22.28
CA ALA A 302 -39.89 0.53 -20.85
C ALA A 302 -38.93 1.66 -20.42
N SER A 303 -37.75 1.74 -21.04
CA SER A 303 -36.77 2.81 -20.79
C SER A 303 -37.04 4.11 -21.59
N GLY A 304 -38.16 4.21 -22.32
CA GLY A 304 -38.48 5.38 -23.16
C GLY A 304 -37.58 5.59 -24.38
N ALA A 305 -36.61 4.71 -24.64
CA ALA A 305 -35.65 4.82 -25.73
C ALA A 305 -36.25 4.52 -27.11
N VAL A 306 -37.38 3.80 -27.14
CA VAL A 306 -38.14 3.50 -28.36
C VAL A 306 -39.62 3.87 -28.16
N GLN A 307 -40.20 4.56 -29.14
CA GLN A 307 -41.63 4.86 -29.18
C GLN A 307 -42.26 4.27 -30.43
N ILE A 308 -43.41 3.61 -30.26
CA ILE A 308 -44.09 2.85 -31.31
C ILE A 308 -45.57 3.20 -31.30
N GLY A 309 -46.07 3.73 -32.43
CA GLY A 309 -47.47 4.11 -32.61
C GLY A 309 -48.05 3.62 -33.93
N GLY A 310 -49.29 3.13 -33.91
CA GLY A 310 -50.01 2.67 -35.09
C GLY A 310 -51.01 3.73 -35.58
N PHE A 311 -51.10 3.88 -36.90
CA PHE A 311 -52.08 4.75 -37.54
C PHE A 311 -53.00 3.91 -38.43
N GLU A 312 -54.18 3.59 -37.91
CA GLU A 312 -55.18 2.72 -38.56
C GLU A 312 -55.61 3.24 -39.94
N ARG A 313 -55.94 4.53 -40.03
CA ARG A 313 -56.47 5.16 -41.26
C ARG A 313 -55.51 5.05 -42.45
N ASP A 314 -54.21 5.11 -42.20
CA ASP A 314 -53.18 5.13 -43.25
C ASP A 314 -52.39 3.80 -43.34
N ARG A 315 -52.80 2.78 -42.58
CA ARG A 315 -52.15 1.47 -42.47
C ARG A 315 -50.61 1.57 -42.33
N LYS A 316 -50.16 2.33 -41.33
CA LYS A 316 -48.73 2.58 -41.09
C LYS A 316 -48.38 2.55 -39.60
N VAL A 317 -47.12 2.25 -39.29
CA VAL A 317 -46.55 2.36 -37.95
C VAL A 317 -45.50 3.46 -37.96
N VAL A 318 -45.57 4.33 -36.96
CA VAL A 318 -44.51 5.30 -36.65
C VAL A 318 -43.63 4.68 -35.58
N PHE A 319 -42.34 4.60 -35.89
CA PHE A 319 -41.30 4.11 -35.00
C PHE A 319 -40.28 5.23 -34.79
N ARG A 320 -40.03 5.57 -33.53
CA ARG A 320 -38.97 6.50 -33.13
C ARG A 320 -37.96 5.75 -32.28
N GLY A 321 -36.71 5.79 -32.71
CA GLY A 321 -35.59 5.15 -32.02
C GLY A 321 -34.27 5.44 -32.76
N SER A 322 -33.22 4.71 -32.42
CA SER A 322 -31.96 4.78 -33.16
C SER A 322 -32.14 4.28 -34.61
N ASP A 323 -31.33 4.75 -35.55
CA ASP A 323 -31.36 4.27 -36.94
C ASP A 323 -31.15 2.74 -37.03
N TYR A 324 -30.34 2.18 -36.13
CA TYR A 324 -30.17 0.72 -36.00
C TYR A 324 -31.46 0.01 -35.60
N ASP A 325 -32.19 0.55 -34.61
CA ASP A 325 -33.47 -0.02 -34.16
C ASP A 325 -34.56 0.13 -35.23
N VAL A 326 -34.52 1.22 -36.00
CA VAL A 326 -35.40 1.44 -37.15
C VAL A 326 -35.18 0.38 -38.23
N GLU A 327 -33.92 0.07 -38.57
CA GLU A 327 -33.63 -0.98 -39.56
C GLU A 327 -34.05 -2.37 -39.07
N ARG A 328 -33.85 -2.67 -37.78
CA ARG A 328 -34.37 -3.90 -37.18
C ARG A 328 -35.90 -3.96 -37.19
N ALA A 329 -36.57 -2.85 -36.88
CA ALA A 329 -38.03 -2.75 -36.94
C ALA A 329 -38.55 -2.95 -38.37
N ARG A 330 -37.90 -2.36 -39.37
CA ARG A 330 -38.21 -2.57 -40.79
C ARG A 330 -38.05 -4.03 -41.21
N ALA A 331 -36.95 -4.68 -40.82
CA ALA A 331 -36.71 -6.08 -41.10
C ALA A 331 -37.76 -6.99 -40.45
N ALA A 332 -38.11 -6.72 -39.19
CA ALA A 332 -39.14 -7.46 -38.46
C ALA A 332 -40.52 -7.32 -39.12
N ILE A 333 -40.95 -6.08 -39.44
CA ILE A 333 -42.22 -5.85 -40.13
C ILE A 333 -42.24 -6.52 -41.50
N LYS A 334 -41.15 -6.42 -42.29
CA LYS A 334 -41.06 -7.10 -43.58
C LYS A 334 -41.18 -8.64 -43.46
N ALA A 335 -40.70 -9.22 -42.35
CA ALA A 335 -40.79 -10.65 -42.12
C ALA A 335 -42.19 -11.13 -41.73
N VAL A 336 -43.02 -10.27 -41.11
CA VAL A 336 -44.37 -10.63 -40.66
C VAL A 336 -45.47 -10.11 -41.60
N ASP A 337 -45.23 -9.04 -42.35
CA ASP A 337 -46.15 -8.43 -43.31
C ASP A 337 -46.19 -9.19 -44.64
N ASN A 338 -46.49 -10.48 -44.57
CA ASN A 338 -46.61 -11.37 -45.73
C ASN A 338 -48.07 -11.52 -46.17
N LYS A 339 -48.26 -11.80 -47.46
CA LYS A 339 -49.59 -12.10 -48.02
C LYS A 339 -50.13 -13.38 -47.35
N PRO A 340 -51.38 -13.39 -46.86
CA PRO A 340 -51.96 -14.59 -46.27
C PRO A 340 -52.03 -15.71 -47.31
N GLU A 341 -51.42 -16.86 -47.02
CA GLU A 341 -51.61 -18.08 -47.80
C GLU A 341 -53.00 -18.66 -47.47
N ASN A 342 -54.02 -18.27 -48.24
CA ASN A 342 -55.10 -19.15 -48.72
C ASN A 342 -56.20 -18.36 -49.46
N GLU A 343 -56.11 -18.35 -50.79
CA GLU A 343 -57.25 -18.56 -51.69
C GLU A 343 -56.75 -19.36 -52.90
N LYS A 344 -56.57 -20.67 -52.70
CA LYS A 344 -56.72 -21.62 -53.80
C LYS A 344 -58.12 -22.21 -53.67
N LYS A 345 -58.93 -21.91 -54.69
CA LYS A 345 -60.16 -22.63 -55.04
C LYS A 345 -59.89 -24.13 -55.22
#